data_AF-A0A391NWA0-F1
#
_entry.id   AF-A0A391NWA0-F1
#
_cell.length_a   1.000
_cell.length_b   1.000
_cell.length_c   1.000
_cell.angle_alpha   90.00
_cell.angle_beta   90.00
_cell.angle_gamma   90.00
#
_symmetry.space_group_name_H-M   'P 1'
#
loop_
_entity.id
_entity.type
_entity.pdbx_description
1 polymer ?
#
loop_
_entity_poly.entity_id
_entity_poly.type
_entity_poly.pdbx_seq_one_letter_code
_entity_poly.pdbx_strand_id
1 'polypeptide(L)'
;MLMTPTVGSSSDTDGFIVTLDLDSCIWTCPAATTMPCTSLVGNGVFVLSDVLYIVGREEDESGTTVVTCGMAHVTDMGTMEWDEQHLDDYHYYCCTHVGDTAYLLDVNAWGSPGLYSFQPYEGAVYEAPLPWLDISGVSYSITPVGRHLFVTRKVIDFGERAEGVGRMPCRHLAYSLSLVSQEWAEYDIEDMIHVTWPAGDISLPCHLGDNDIFFVGHTRDDLEIRCVVATIPLPGGDDYVSAGRWNVMDPDA
;
A
#
# COMPACT_ATOMS: atom_id res chain seq x y z
N MET A 1 -42.02 19.51 26.24
CA MET A 1 -40.97 18.65 26.79
C MET A 1 -40.00 18.40 25.65
N LEU A 2 -38.91 19.17 25.58
CA LEU A 2 -37.90 19.06 24.53
C LEU A 2 -36.97 17.92 24.92
N MET A 3 -36.93 16.86 24.10
CA MET A 3 -35.94 15.80 24.25
C MET A 3 -34.59 16.34 23.81
N THR A 4 -33.67 16.51 24.74
CA THR A 4 -32.24 16.64 24.47
C THR A 4 -31.74 15.31 23.91
N PRO A 5 -31.08 15.28 22.73
CA PRO A 5 -30.47 14.07 22.23
C PRO A 5 -29.34 13.65 23.18
N THR A 6 -29.41 12.43 23.68
CA THR A 6 -28.31 11.76 24.34
C THR A 6 -27.16 11.63 23.34
N VAL A 7 -26.05 12.32 23.64
CA VAL A 7 -24.77 12.09 22.97
C VAL A 7 -24.31 10.69 23.40
N GLY A 8 -24.65 9.69 22.59
CA GLY A 8 -24.01 8.37 22.65
C GLY A 8 -22.53 8.54 22.32
N SER A 9 -21.67 7.76 22.97
CA SER A 9 -20.24 7.71 22.69
C SER A 9 -20.02 7.49 21.19
N SER A 10 -19.41 8.49 20.56
CA SER A 10 -19.04 8.48 19.15
C SER A 10 -17.82 7.59 18.93
N SER A 11 -17.99 6.45 18.27
CA SER A 11 -16.88 5.82 17.52
C SER A 11 -17.35 4.84 16.45
N ASP A 12 -18.56 4.26 16.54
CA ASP A 12 -19.10 3.44 15.45
C ASP A 12 -19.60 4.33 14.30
N THR A 13 -18.67 4.78 13.47
CA THR A 13 -19.03 5.22 12.12
C THR A 13 -19.05 3.99 11.22
N ASP A 14 -20.24 3.52 10.88
CA ASP A 14 -20.42 2.50 9.84
C ASP A 14 -19.65 2.94 8.59
N GLY A 15 -18.67 2.15 8.17
CA GLY A 15 -17.99 2.35 6.90
C GLY A 15 -18.99 2.21 5.75
N PHE A 16 -18.87 3.07 4.73
CA PHE A 16 -19.67 2.99 3.51
C PHE A 16 -18.78 2.94 2.28
N ILE A 17 -19.26 2.27 1.22
CA ILE A 17 -18.56 2.17 -0.05
C ILE A 17 -19.25 3.06 -1.06
N VAL A 18 -18.45 3.86 -1.76
CA VAL A 18 -18.92 4.66 -2.90
C VAL A 18 -18.20 4.15 -4.14
N THR A 19 -18.94 3.95 -5.22
CA THR A 19 -18.38 3.57 -6.51
C THR A 19 -18.54 4.72 -7.50
N LEU A 20 -17.57 4.89 -8.39
CA LEU A 20 -17.65 5.80 -9.53
C LEU A 20 -17.67 4.95 -10.79
N ASP A 21 -18.79 4.99 -11.50
CA ASP A 21 -18.84 4.49 -12.87
C ASP A 21 -18.13 5.49 -13.78
N LEU A 22 -17.06 5.06 -14.43
CA LEU A 22 -16.25 5.91 -15.31
C LEU A 22 -16.95 6.23 -16.64
N ASP A 23 -17.85 5.37 -17.12
CA ASP A 23 -18.57 5.57 -18.37
C ASP A 23 -19.66 6.62 -18.19
N SER A 24 -20.42 6.51 -17.10
CA SER A 24 -21.50 7.46 -16.79
C SER A 24 -21.03 8.67 -15.97
N CYS A 25 -19.85 8.60 -15.36
CA CYS A 25 -19.33 9.59 -14.40
C CYS A 25 -20.27 9.81 -13.20
N ILE A 26 -21.02 8.76 -12.81
CA ILE A 26 -21.98 8.82 -11.71
C ILE A 26 -21.38 8.14 -10.48
N TRP A 27 -21.43 8.86 -9.36
CA TRP A 27 -21.16 8.30 -8.05
C TRP A 27 -22.40 7.57 -7.53
N THR A 28 -22.22 6.35 -7.07
CA THR A 28 -23.29 5.58 -6.41
C THR A 28 -22.84 5.13 -5.03
N CYS A 29 -23.78 5.15 -4.07
CA CYS A 29 -23.60 4.63 -2.73
C CYS A 29 -24.67 3.55 -2.55
N PRO A 30 -24.32 2.24 -2.63
CA PRO A 30 -25.31 1.19 -2.49
C PRO A 30 -25.96 1.25 -1.09
N ALA A 31 -27.26 0.97 -1.01
CA ALA A 31 -28.07 1.24 0.19
C ALA A 31 -27.80 0.28 1.38
N ALA A 32 -26.96 -0.75 1.18
CA ALA A 32 -26.68 -1.81 2.14
C ALA A 32 -25.17 -2.15 2.21
N THR A 33 -24.30 -1.14 2.28
CA THR A 33 -22.85 -1.33 2.39
C THR A 33 -22.34 -1.12 3.81
N THR A 34 -23.09 -1.47 4.86
CA THR A 34 -22.51 -1.50 6.20
C THR A 34 -21.37 -2.50 6.17
N MET A 35 -20.15 -1.96 6.16
CA MET A 35 -18.96 -2.77 6.11
C MET A 35 -18.83 -3.56 7.41
N PRO A 36 -18.48 -4.85 7.36
CA PRO A 36 -18.34 -5.64 8.57
C PRO A 36 -17.16 -5.19 9.45
N CYS A 37 -16.15 -4.53 8.85
CA CYS A 37 -15.04 -4.00 9.61
C CYS A 37 -15.39 -2.64 10.26
N THR A 38 -15.31 -2.59 11.58
CA THR A 38 -15.59 -1.40 12.40
C THR A 38 -14.51 -0.32 12.30
N SER A 39 -13.28 -0.67 11.90
CA SER A 39 -12.19 0.29 11.70
C SER A 39 -11.60 0.22 10.29
N LEU A 40 -11.67 1.35 9.59
CA LEU A 40 -10.96 1.59 8.33
C LEU A 40 -9.53 2.11 8.51
N VAL A 41 -9.08 2.24 9.76
CA VAL A 41 -7.79 2.86 10.08
C VAL A 41 -6.66 1.86 9.82
N GLY A 42 -5.94 2.07 8.71
CA GLY A 42 -4.79 1.25 8.32
C GLY A 42 -5.07 0.20 7.25
N ASN A 43 -6.20 0.34 6.53
CA ASN A 43 -6.69 -0.74 5.68
C ASN A 43 -6.07 -0.75 4.29
N GLY A 44 -5.78 -1.96 3.83
CA GLY A 44 -5.45 -2.26 2.46
C GLY A 44 -6.70 -2.61 1.65
N VAL A 45 -6.83 -2.08 0.43
CA VAL A 45 -7.89 -2.47 -0.52
C VAL A 45 -7.25 -2.96 -1.80
N PHE A 46 -7.66 -4.14 -2.26
CA PHE A 46 -7.18 -4.70 -3.53
C PHE A 46 -8.28 -5.52 -4.21
N VAL A 47 -8.09 -5.82 -5.49
CA VAL A 47 -9.02 -6.63 -6.28
C VAL A 47 -8.25 -7.82 -6.85
N LEU A 48 -8.76 -9.03 -6.66
CA LEU A 48 -8.27 -10.25 -7.32
C LEU A 48 -9.46 -10.98 -7.95
N SER A 49 -9.32 -11.44 -9.20
CA SER A 49 -10.34 -12.29 -9.86
C SER A 49 -11.78 -11.75 -9.73
N ASP A 50 -11.99 -10.45 -9.95
CA ASP A 50 -13.29 -9.78 -9.82
C ASP A 50 -13.91 -9.81 -8.40
N VAL A 51 -13.07 -9.95 -7.37
CA VAL A 51 -13.49 -9.86 -5.96
C VAL A 51 -12.74 -8.70 -5.32
N LEU A 52 -13.48 -7.82 -4.65
CA LEU A 52 -12.93 -6.75 -3.83
C LEU A 52 -12.55 -7.31 -2.46
N TYR A 53 -11.29 -7.11 -2.07
CA TYR A 53 -10.76 -7.49 -0.77
C TYR A 53 -10.47 -6.23 0.02
N ILE A 54 -10.92 -6.22 1.27
CA ILE A 54 -10.67 -5.15 2.21
C ILE A 54 -10.05 -5.77 3.44
N VAL A 55 -8.80 -5.43 3.68
CA VAL A 55 -8.00 -5.91 4.79
C VAL A 55 -8.07 -4.86 5.87
N GLY A 56 -8.58 -5.23 7.04
CA GLY A 56 -8.71 -4.29 8.13
C GLY A 56 -8.70 -4.92 9.50
N ARG A 57 -8.59 -4.06 10.51
CA ARG A 57 -8.59 -4.47 11.90
C ARG A 57 -9.98 -4.32 12.49
N GLU A 58 -10.41 -5.32 13.24
CA GLU A 58 -11.60 -5.21 14.10
C GLU A 58 -11.21 -4.56 15.43
N GLU A 59 -12.01 -3.59 15.92
CA GLU A 59 -11.66 -2.82 17.13
C GLU A 59 -11.50 -3.69 18.38
N ASP A 60 -12.25 -4.80 18.46
CA ASP A 60 -12.31 -5.68 19.63
C ASP A 60 -11.44 -6.95 19.51
N GLU A 61 -10.88 -7.24 18.34
CA GLU A 61 -10.08 -8.45 18.10
C GLU A 61 -8.59 -8.14 17.89
N SER A 62 -7.73 -9.09 18.28
CA SER A 62 -6.28 -9.03 18.04
C SER A 62 -5.90 -9.34 16.60
N GLY A 63 -6.85 -9.80 15.78
CA GLY A 63 -6.63 -10.26 14.41
C GLY A 63 -6.89 -9.21 13.34
N THR A 64 -6.39 -9.51 12.14
CA THR A 64 -6.81 -8.83 10.91
C THR A 64 -7.89 -9.64 10.22
N THR A 65 -8.99 -8.99 9.85
CA THR A 65 -10.07 -9.59 9.07
C THR A 65 -9.94 -9.14 7.62
N VAL A 66 -10.01 -10.11 6.70
CA VAL A 66 -10.18 -9.85 5.27
C VAL A 66 -11.65 -10.01 4.96
N VAL A 67 -12.29 -8.92 4.57
CA VAL A 67 -13.67 -8.94 4.10
C VAL A 67 -13.66 -8.94 2.58
N THR A 68 -14.45 -9.81 1.98
CA THR A 68 -14.53 -9.98 0.54
C THR A 68 -15.93 -9.70 0.01
N CYS A 69 -16.01 -9.05 -1.15
CA CYS A 69 -17.26 -8.83 -1.87
C CYS A 69 -17.06 -9.10 -3.36
N GLY A 70 -17.86 -9.99 -3.94
CA GLY A 70 -17.83 -10.26 -5.37
C GLY A 70 -18.27 -9.03 -6.18
N MET A 71 -17.47 -8.59 -7.17
CA MET A 71 -17.74 -7.38 -7.96
C MET A 71 -19.00 -7.52 -8.83
N ALA A 72 -19.38 -8.74 -9.20
CA ALA A 72 -20.66 -9.01 -9.87
C ALA A 72 -21.87 -8.50 -9.04
N HIS A 73 -21.75 -8.47 -7.71
CA HIS A 73 -22.77 -7.98 -6.79
C HIS A 73 -22.63 -6.48 -6.46
N VAL A 74 -21.54 -5.83 -6.88
CA VAL A 74 -21.30 -4.40 -6.61
C VAL A 74 -22.14 -3.51 -7.54
N THR A 75 -22.44 -3.99 -8.75
CA THR A 75 -23.20 -3.22 -9.75
C THR A 75 -24.71 -3.46 -9.69
N ASP A 76 -25.15 -4.60 -9.15
CA ASP A 76 -26.56 -4.85 -8.88
C ASP A 76 -26.88 -4.21 -7.53
N MET A 77 -27.82 -3.25 -7.47
CA MET A 77 -28.16 -2.50 -6.25
C MET A 77 -28.85 -3.35 -5.15
N GLY A 78 -28.62 -4.66 -5.16
CA GLY A 78 -29.00 -5.59 -4.11
C GLY A 78 -28.09 -5.51 -2.88
N THR A 79 -28.37 -6.38 -1.91
CA THR A 79 -27.55 -6.54 -0.71
C THR A 79 -26.18 -7.10 -1.10
N MET A 80 -25.10 -6.37 -0.80
CA MET A 80 -23.76 -6.91 -0.88
C MET A 80 -23.63 -8.04 0.15
N GLU A 81 -23.34 -9.25 -0.32
CA GLU A 81 -22.94 -10.34 0.56
C GLU A 81 -21.44 -10.20 0.83
N TRP A 82 -21.10 -10.22 2.11
CA TRP A 82 -19.74 -10.13 2.60
C TRP A 82 -19.34 -11.49 3.14
N ASP A 83 -18.21 -12.01 2.65
CA ASP A 83 -17.56 -13.17 3.26
C ASP A 83 -16.36 -12.69 4.06
N GLU A 84 -16.29 -13.14 5.32
CA GLU A 84 -15.20 -12.83 6.24
C GLU A 84 -14.20 -13.97 6.31
N GLN A 85 -12.93 -13.65 6.16
CA GLN A 85 -11.81 -14.54 6.39
C GLN A 85 -10.90 -13.91 7.43
N HIS A 86 -10.79 -14.53 8.59
CA HIS A 86 -9.80 -14.12 9.59
C HIS A 86 -8.41 -14.54 9.11
N LEU A 87 -7.51 -13.56 9.03
CA LEU A 87 -6.08 -13.83 9.01
C LEU A 87 -5.60 -13.95 10.46
N ASP A 88 -4.47 -14.64 10.65
CA ASP A 88 -3.81 -14.74 11.96
C ASP A 88 -3.56 -13.34 12.59
N ASP A 89 -3.13 -13.29 13.86
CA ASP A 89 -2.88 -12.08 14.71
C ASP A 89 -1.78 -11.10 14.18
N TYR A 90 -1.75 -10.85 12.88
CA TYR A 90 -0.90 -9.91 12.20
C TYR A 90 -1.63 -8.58 12.01
N HIS A 91 -0.89 -7.48 11.92
CA HIS A 91 -1.46 -6.19 11.59
C HIS A 91 -0.96 -5.78 10.22
N TYR A 92 -1.81 -5.87 9.21
CA TYR A 92 -1.44 -5.45 7.86
C TYR A 92 -1.72 -3.95 7.69
N TYR A 93 -0.70 -3.19 7.30
CA TYR A 93 -0.76 -1.73 7.22
C TYR A 93 -1.00 -1.21 5.80
N CYS A 94 -0.56 -1.98 4.81
CA CYS A 94 -0.80 -1.68 3.41
C CYS A 94 -0.75 -2.97 2.60
N CYS A 95 -1.39 -2.94 1.44
CA CYS A 95 -1.40 -4.06 0.52
C CYS A 95 -1.23 -3.59 -0.93
N THR A 96 -0.83 -4.51 -1.78
CA THR A 96 -0.96 -4.36 -3.23
C THR A 96 -1.18 -5.71 -3.88
N HIS A 97 -1.22 -5.79 -5.21
CA HIS A 97 -1.27 -7.07 -5.92
C HIS A 97 -0.36 -7.06 -7.16
N VAL A 98 0.15 -8.23 -7.51
CA VAL A 98 0.89 -8.50 -8.75
C VAL A 98 0.31 -9.75 -9.38
N GLY A 99 -0.34 -9.58 -10.54
CA GLY A 99 -1.11 -10.67 -11.15
C GLY A 99 -2.23 -11.15 -10.22
N ASP A 100 -2.26 -12.45 -9.96
CA ASP A 100 -3.30 -13.10 -9.16
C ASP A 100 -2.92 -13.24 -7.67
N THR A 101 -1.88 -12.53 -7.22
CA THR A 101 -1.38 -12.60 -5.85
C THR A 101 -1.40 -11.21 -5.22
N ALA A 102 -2.06 -11.09 -4.07
CA ALA A 102 -1.94 -9.91 -3.23
C ALA A 102 -0.72 -10.02 -2.32
N TYR A 103 -0.16 -8.89 -1.95
CA TYR A 103 0.95 -8.79 -1.02
C TYR A 103 0.55 -7.86 0.10
N LEU A 104 0.68 -8.34 1.33
CA LEU A 104 0.29 -7.68 2.57
C LEU A 104 1.55 -7.36 3.37
N LEU A 105 1.68 -6.12 3.81
CA LEU A 105 2.83 -5.68 4.62
C LEU A 105 2.42 -5.64 6.09
N ASP A 106 3.08 -6.45 6.93
CA ASP A 106 2.98 -6.39 8.38
C ASP A 106 4.22 -5.69 8.96
N VAL A 107 4.00 -4.62 9.72
CA VAL A 107 5.07 -3.86 10.38
C VAL A 107 4.93 -3.89 11.91
N ASN A 108 4.13 -4.81 12.46
CA ASN A 108 3.97 -4.93 13.91
C ASN A 108 5.28 -5.39 14.58
N ALA A 109 5.76 -4.58 15.54
CA ALA A 109 6.91 -4.89 16.39
C ALA A 109 6.78 -6.22 17.14
N TRP A 110 5.55 -6.56 17.52
CA TRP A 110 5.29 -7.64 18.45
C TRP A 110 5.15 -9.00 17.76
N GLY A 111 5.13 -9.02 16.42
CA GLY A 111 5.05 -10.20 15.58
C GLY A 111 6.33 -10.47 14.78
N SER A 112 6.16 -11.15 13.65
CA SER A 112 7.19 -11.34 12.64
C SER A 112 6.95 -10.32 11.52
N PRO A 113 7.46 -9.07 11.64
CA PRO A 113 7.26 -8.07 10.60
C PRO A 113 7.84 -8.58 9.29
N GLY A 114 7.05 -8.43 8.23
CA GLY A 114 7.38 -9.05 6.97
C GLY A 114 6.37 -8.78 5.88
N LEU A 115 6.69 -9.33 4.73
CA LEU A 115 5.80 -9.39 3.60
C LEU A 115 5.10 -10.74 3.59
N TYR A 116 3.80 -10.72 3.37
CA TYR A 116 2.97 -11.90 3.20
C TYR A 116 2.38 -11.87 1.80
N SER A 117 2.36 -13.00 1.11
CA SER A 117 1.51 -13.18 -0.07
C SER A 117 0.13 -13.63 0.37
N PHE A 118 -0.88 -13.32 -0.41
CA PHE A 118 -2.25 -13.75 -0.20
C PHE A 118 -2.84 -14.19 -1.53
N GLN A 119 -3.38 -15.41 -1.52
CA GLN A 119 -4.20 -15.93 -2.60
C GLN A 119 -5.55 -16.39 -2.04
N PRO A 120 -6.63 -16.30 -2.83
CA PRO A 120 -7.90 -16.89 -2.46
C PRO A 120 -7.71 -18.36 -2.10
N TYR A 121 -8.30 -18.82 -1.00
CA TYR A 121 -8.25 -20.19 -0.47
C TYR A 121 -6.93 -20.64 0.18
N GLU A 122 -5.79 -20.08 -0.21
CA GLU A 122 -4.50 -20.40 0.42
C GLU A 122 -4.28 -19.58 1.71
N GLY A 123 -4.90 -18.40 1.80
CA GLY A 123 -4.72 -17.49 2.92
C GLY A 123 -3.42 -16.69 2.80
N ALA A 124 -2.97 -16.11 3.92
CA ALA A 124 -1.73 -15.36 3.97
C ALA A 124 -0.53 -16.29 4.21
N VAL A 125 0.51 -16.18 3.39
CA VAL A 125 1.74 -16.94 3.48
C VAL A 125 2.92 -15.99 3.68
N TYR A 126 3.79 -16.27 4.64
CA TYR A 126 4.97 -15.46 4.90
C TYR A 126 6.01 -15.62 3.78
N GLU A 127 6.40 -14.51 3.14
CA GLU A 127 7.33 -14.50 2.01
C GLU A 127 8.74 -14.10 2.45
N ALA A 128 8.87 -12.93 3.09
CA ALA A 128 10.17 -12.37 3.42
C ALA A 128 10.12 -11.50 4.68
N PRO A 129 11.20 -11.50 5.50
CA PRO A 129 11.35 -10.52 6.57
C PRO A 129 11.57 -9.13 5.99
N LEU A 130 11.16 -8.10 6.73
CA LEU A 130 11.56 -6.73 6.40
C LEU A 130 13.09 -6.58 6.59
N PRO A 131 13.79 -5.86 5.70
CA PRO A 131 15.23 -5.68 5.80
C PRO A 131 15.63 -4.73 6.94
N TRP A 132 14.66 -4.14 7.64
CA TRP A 132 14.87 -3.28 8.80
C TRP A 132 14.28 -3.90 10.07
N LEU A 133 14.96 -3.67 11.19
CA LEU A 133 14.51 -4.09 12.52
C LEU A 133 13.76 -2.99 13.27
N ASP A 134 13.84 -1.74 12.81
CA ASP A 134 13.17 -0.60 13.43
C ASP A 134 11.78 -0.37 12.84
N ILE A 135 10.75 -0.64 13.64
CA ILE A 135 9.35 -0.40 13.27
C ILE A 135 8.88 1.03 13.59
N SER A 136 9.80 1.94 13.92
CA SER A 136 9.53 3.36 14.25
C SER A 136 9.00 4.18 13.07
N GLY A 137 8.59 3.53 11.99
CA GLY A 137 7.92 4.16 10.87
C GLY A 137 6.52 4.65 11.24
N VAL A 138 6.20 5.86 10.78
CA VAL A 138 4.90 6.52 10.99
C VAL A 138 3.92 6.20 9.87
N SER A 139 4.45 5.83 8.71
CA SER A 139 3.69 5.52 7.51
C SER A 139 4.44 4.53 6.64
N TYR A 140 3.67 3.74 5.91
CA TYR A 140 4.17 2.75 4.97
C TYR A 140 3.31 2.79 3.72
N SER A 141 3.93 2.61 2.56
CA SER A 141 3.21 2.33 1.32
C SER A 141 3.91 1.19 0.59
N ILE A 142 3.13 0.42 -0.18
CA ILE A 142 3.64 -0.64 -1.03
C ILE A 142 3.12 -0.44 -2.45
N THR A 143 4.01 -0.45 -3.44
CA THR A 143 3.70 -0.19 -4.85
C THR A 143 4.35 -1.25 -5.74
N PRO A 144 3.60 -1.94 -6.60
CA PRO A 144 4.14 -2.96 -7.48
C PRO A 144 4.69 -2.31 -8.77
N VAL A 145 5.87 -2.75 -9.19
CA VAL A 145 6.54 -2.29 -10.41
C VAL A 145 7.14 -3.48 -11.12
N GLY A 146 6.47 -3.96 -12.16
CA GLY A 146 6.86 -5.19 -12.84
C GLY A 146 6.89 -6.37 -11.87
N ARG A 147 8.09 -6.92 -11.62
CA ARG A 147 8.32 -8.02 -10.67
C ARG A 147 8.93 -7.57 -9.35
N HIS A 148 8.87 -6.28 -9.05
CA HIS A 148 9.38 -5.73 -7.80
C HIS A 148 8.24 -5.13 -6.98
N LEU A 149 8.37 -5.22 -5.66
CA LEU A 149 7.54 -4.51 -4.71
C LEU A 149 8.35 -3.40 -4.08
N PHE A 150 7.93 -2.16 -4.28
CA PHE A 150 8.53 -0.99 -3.67
C PHE A 150 7.82 -0.68 -2.36
N VAL A 151 8.55 -0.67 -1.26
CA VAL A 151 8.05 -0.28 0.06
C VAL A 151 8.68 1.05 0.44
N THR A 152 7.85 2.07 0.69
CA THR A 152 8.31 3.34 1.25
C THR A 152 7.96 3.43 2.71
N ARG A 153 8.83 4.03 3.52
CA ARG A 153 8.58 4.29 4.93
C ARG A 153 9.15 5.63 5.38
N LYS A 154 8.44 6.28 6.30
CA LYS A 154 8.91 7.48 6.99
C LYS A 154 9.30 7.15 8.43
N VAL A 155 10.56 7.33 8.79
CA VAL A 155 11.10 7.05 10.13
C VAL A 155 11.28 8.35 10.90
N ILE A 156 10.76 8.46 12.12
CA ILE A 156 11.10 9.57 13.02
C ILE A 156 12.45 9.28 13.65
N ASP A 157 13.40 10.21 13.51
CA ASP A 157 14.66 10.11 14.21
C ASP A 157 14.51 10.62 15.66
N PHE A 158 14.43 9.67 16.58
CA PHE A 158 14.36 9.94 18.02
C PHE A 158 15.75 10.23 18.64
N GLY A 159 16.82 10.22 17.84
CA GLY A 159 18.22 10.18 18.26
C GLY A 159 18.73 11.42 19.00
N GLU A 160 18.11 12.58 18.82
CA GLU A 160 18.43 13.77 19.61
C GLU A 160 17.14 14.44 20.05
N ARG A 161 16.85 14.36 21.35
CA ARG A 161 15.89 15.26 22.01
C ARG A 161 16.39 16.68 21.75
N ALA A 162 15.92 17.30 20.67
CA ALA A 162 16.02 18.73 20.50
C ALA A 162 15.30 19.34 21.70
N GLU A 163 16.05 19.86 22.67
CA GLU A 163 15.54 20.63 23.79
C GLU A 163 14.95 21.93 23.22
N GLY A 164 13.75 21.84 22.68
CA GLY A 164 13.07 22.93 22.01
C GLY A 164 11.85 22.40 21.28
N VAL A 165 10.83 23.22 21.13
CA VAL A 165 9.57 22.92 20.40
C VAL A 165 9.81 22.83 18.87
N GLY A 166 11.02 22.40 18.47
CA GLY A 166 11.43 22.19 17.09
C GLY A 166 10.95 20.83 16.58
N ARG A 167 10.57 20.80 15.30
CA ARG A 167 10.16 19.59 14.60
C ARG A 167 11.21 18.49 14.73
N MET A 168 10.76 17.26 14.97
CA MET A 168 11.63 16.09 14.96
C MET A 168 12.09 15.81 13.52
N PRO A 169 13.40 15.60 13.29
CA PRO A 169 13.87 15.16 11.99
C PRO A 169 13.24 13.81 11.63
N CYS A 170 12.79 13.69 10.39
CA CYS A 170 12.23 12.46 9.84
C CYS A 170 13.07 12.07 8.64
N ARG A 171 13.36 10.78 8.49
CA ARG A 171 14.06 10.19 7.34
C ARG A 171 13.09 9.41 6.48
N HIS A 172 13.32 9.46 5.18
CA HIS A 172 12.49 8.83 4.18
C HIS A 172 13.28 7.74 3.48
N LEU A 173 12.79 6.51 3.58
CA LEU A 173 13.50 5.33 3.09
C LEU A 173 12.60 4.59 2.10
N ALA A 174 13.20 4.08 1.03
CA ALA A 174 12.57 3.20 0.08
C ALA A 174 13.32 1.87 0.01
N TYR A 175 12.58 0.82 -0.27
CA TYR A 175 13.12 -0.51 -0.46
C TYR A 175 12.44 -1.15 -1.65
N SER A 176 13.14 -2.02 -2.37
CA SER A 176 12.53 -2.88 -3.39
C SER A 176 12.78 -4.33 -3.04
N LEU A 177 11.75 -5.17 -3.07
CA LEU A 177 11.88 -6.62 -3.06
C LEU A 177 11.71 -7.15 -4.49
N SER A 178 12.69 -7.89 -5.00
CA SER A 178 12.50 -8.68 -6.22
C SER A 178 11.64 -9.90 -5.91
N LEU A 179 10.51 -10.06 -6.60
CA LEU A 179 9.68 -11.26 -6.49
C LEU A 179 10.33 -12.49 -7.15
N VAL A 180 11.42 -12.30 -7.91
CA VAL A 180 12.15 -13.38 -8.57
C VAL A 180 13.26 -13.91 -7.67
N SER A 181 14.16 -13.04 -7.20
CA SER A 181 15.28 -13.45 -6.35
C SER A 181 14.98 -13.44 -4.86
N GLN A 182 13.87 -12.81 -4.45
CA GLN A 182 13.51 -12.60 -3.04
C GLN A 182 14.57 -11.77 -2.28
N GLU A 183 15.31 -10.94 -3.00
CA GLU A 183 16.33 -10.04 -2.43
C GLU A 183 15.78 -8.62 -2.27
N TRP A 184 16.15 -8.00 -1.16
CA TRP A 184 15.85 -6.60 -0.86
C TRP A 184 16.99 -5.68 -1.30
N ALA A 185 16.64 -4.56 -1.90
CA ALA A 185 17.52 -3.42 -2.11
C ALA A 185 17.00 -2.19 -1.37
N GLU A 186 17.89 -1.39 -0.80
CA GLU A 186 17.58 -0.15 -0.06
C GLU A 186 17.95 1.09 -0.89
N TYR A 187 17.10 2.10 -0.81
CA TYR A 187 17.24 3.39 -1.47
C TYR A 187 17.06 4.48 -0.42
N ASP A 188 18.13 5.24 -0.15
CA ASP A 188 18.04 6.43 0.69
C ASP A 188 17.44 7.57 -0.12
N ILE A 189 16.20 7.96 0.20
CA ILE A 189 15.48 8.99 -0.55
C ILE A 189 15.96 10.39 -0.13
N GLU A 190 16.44 10.57 1.10
CA GLU A 190 16.85 11.90 1.57
C GLU A 190 17.99 12.47 0.75
N ASP A 191 18.94 11.62 0.36
CA ASP A 191 20.04 11.97 -0.54
C ASP A 191 19.58 12.17 -1.99
N MET A 192 18.39 11.68 -2.36
CA MET A 192 17.87 11.74 -3.73
C MET A 192 16.87 12.89 -3.97
N ILE A 193 16.35 13.55 -2.94
CA ILE A 193 15.44 14.71 -3.08
C ILE A 193 16.26 15.95 -3.46
N HIS A 194 16.32 16.25 -4.75
CA HIS A 194 17.10 17.38 -5.27
C HIS A 194 16.26 18.51 -5.84
N VAL A 195 14.98 18.28 -6.12
CA VAL A 195 14.12 19.27 -6.78
C VAL A 195 12.97 19.66 -5.86
N THR A 196 13.13 20.80 -5.21
CA THR A 196 12.02 21.49 -4.52
C THR A 196 11.16 22.14 -5.60
N TRP A 197 10.05 21.49 -5.96
CA TRP A 197 9.02 22.11 -6.81
C TRP A 197 8.08 22.93 -5.92
N PRO A 198 7.47 24.03 -6.39
CA PRO A 198 6.53 24.84 -5.59
C PRO A 198 5.32 24.09 -5.00
N ALA A 199 5.15 22.79 -5.27
CA ALA A 199 4.04 21.95 -4.79
C ALA A 199 4.47 20.54 -4.30
N GLY A 200 5.77 20.23 -4.23
CA GLY A 200 6.24 18.87 -3.97
C GLY A 200 7.75 18.70 -3.91
N ASP A 201 8.18 17.69 -3.17
CA ASP A 201 9.55 17.16 -3.18
C ASP A 201 9.57 15.85 -3.97
N ILE A 202 10.43 15.79 -4.98
CA ILE A 202 10.54 14.65 -5.90
C ILE A 202 11.98 14.13 -5.86
N SER A 203 12.14 12.82 -5.70
CA SER A 203 13.46 12.17 -5.82
C SER A 203 13.97 12.22 -7.26
N LEU A 204 15.29 12.09 -7.44
CA LEU A 204 15.81 11.72 -8.74
C LEU A 204 15.21 10.37 -9.19
N PRO A 205 15.01 10.18 -10.52
CA PRO A 205 14.55 8.90 -11.03
C PRO A 205 15.55 7.81 -10.69
N CYS A 206 15.05 6.69 -10.16
CA CYS A 206 15.76 5.42 -10.15
C CYS A 206 15.33 4.61 -11.38
N HIS A 207 16.28 4.05 -12.11
CA HIS A 207 15.97 3.20 -13.25
C HIS A 207 15.78 1.75 -12.79
N LEU A 208 14.70 1.10 -13.25
CA LEU A 208 14.47 -0.34 -13.09
C LEU A 208 13.93 -0.89 -14.41
N GLY A 209 14.79 -1.59 -15.16
CA GLY A 209 14.49 -1.97 -16.55
C GLY A 209 14.07 -0.76 -17.40
N ASP A 210 12.88 -0.83 -18.00
CA ASP A 210 12.30 0.24 -18.84
C ASP A 210 11.48 1.29 -18.03
N ASN A 211 11.51 1.21 -16.70
CA ASN A 211 10.75 2.10 -15.83
C ASN A 211 11.64 3.11 -15.12
N ASP A 212 11.18 4.35 -15.10
CA ASP A 212 11.70 5.39 -14.23
C ASP A 212 10.81 5.47 -12.99
N ILE A 213 11.44 5.28 -11.83
CA ILE A 213 10.77 5.24 -10.54
C ILE A 213 11.06 6.56 -9.83
N PHE A 214 9.99 7.23 -9.42
CA PHE A 214 10.03 8.49 -8.69
C PHE A 214 9.38 8.30 -7.32
N PHE A 215 10.05 8.78 -6.28
CA PHE A 215 9.45 8.90 -4.96
C PHE A 215 8.97 10.34 -4.79
N VAL A 216 7.69 10.49 -4.49
CA VAL A 216 7.01 11.79 -4.42
C VAL A 216 6.47 12.01 -3.02
N GLY A 217 6.84 13.12 -2.40
CA GLY A 217 6.24 13.65 -1.19
C GLY A 217 5.66 15.05 -1.45
N HIS A 218 4.54 15.41 -0.83
CA HIS A 218 3.98 16.75 -1.04
C HIS A 218 4.86 17.84 -0.42
N THR A 219 5.51 17.53 0.69
CA THR A 219 6.52 18.35 1.35
C THR A 219 7.50 17.44 2.07
N ARG A 220 8.68 17.95 2.42
CA ARG A 220 9.63 17.25 3.30
C ARG A 220 8.98 16.74 4.60
N ASP A 221 7.98 17.47 5.09
CA ASP A 221 7.26 17.15 6.32
C ASP A 221 6.10 16.17 6.12
N ASP A 222 5.77 15.80 4.88
CA ASP A 222 4.63 14.96 4.57
C ASP A 222 4.76 13.60 5.28
N LEU A 223 3.65 13.16 5.86
CA LEU A 223 3.59 11.86 6.51
C LEU A 223 3.57 10.75 5.48
N GLU A 224 3.15 10.99 4.25
CA GLU A 224 3.03 9.95 3.22
C GLU A 224 4.03 10.21 2.08
N ILE A 225 4.86 9.21 1.76
CA ILE A 225 5.61 9.18 0.49
C ILE A 225 4.98 8.14 -0.39
N ARG A 226 4.68 8.56 -1.63
CA ARG A 226 4.16 7.68 -2.66
C ARG A 226 5.24 7.33 -3.65
N CYS A 227 5.29 6.07 -4.06
CA CYS A 227 6.04 5.64 -5.22
C CYS A 227 5.18 5.91 -6.46
N VAL A 228 5.75 6.59 -7.45
CA VAL A 228 5.13 6.87 -8.73
C VAL A 228 6.03 6.29 -9.81
N VAL A 229 5.44 5.52 -10.72
CA VAL A 229 6.16 4.90 -11.81
C VAL A 229 5.78 5.58 -13.10
N ALA A 230 6.79 6.00 -13.85
CA ALA A 230 6.64 6.38 -15.24
C ALA A 230 7.31 5.32 -16.11
N THR A 231 6.52 4.58 -16.87
CA THR A 231 7.07 3.80 -17.97
C THR A 231 7.43 4.78 -19.07
N ILE A 232 8.72 4.93 -19.36
CA ILE A 232 9.13 5.66 -20.56
C ILE A 232 8.98 4.68 -21.71
N PRO A 233 8.00 4.84 -22.61
CA PRO A 233 7.99 4.05 -23.81
C PRO A 233 9.28 4.41 -24.56
N LEU A 234 10.24 3.49 -24.60
CA LEU A 234 11.33 3.62 -25.55
C LEU A 234 10.68 3.85 -26.91
N PRO A 235 11.08 4.90 -27.65
CA PRO A 235 10.51 5.16 -28.96
C PRO A 235 10.59 3.86 -29.75
N GLY A 236 9.47 3.40 -30.31
CA GLY A 236 9.34 2.15 -31.06
C GLY A 236 10.26 2.14 -32.27
N GLY A 237 11.55 1.92 -32.01
CA GLY A 237 12.63 1.78 -32.95
C GLY A 237 12.79 0.30 -33.25
N ASP A 238 12.35 -0.04 -34.45
CA ASP A 238 12.14 -1.36 -35.03
C ASP A 238 13.44 -2.15 -35.30
N ASP A 239 14.42 -2.17 -34.40
CA ASP A 239 15.78 -2.63 -34.74
C ASP A 239 16.42 -3.63 -33.74
N TYR A 240 15.69 -4.16 -32.76
CA TYR A 240 16.22 -5.20 -31.84
C TYR A 240 16.51 -6.55 -32.52
N VAL A 241 16.07 -6.77 -33.76
CA VAL A 241 16.40 -7.98 -34.53
C VAL A 241 17.84 -7.92 -35.08
N SER A 242 18.50 -6.75 -35.03
CA SER A 242 19.85 -6.53 -35.58
C SER A 242 20.96 -6.55 -34.52
N ALA A 243 20.63 -6.36 -33.24
CA ALA A 243 21.59 -6.43 -32.13
C ALA A 243 21.73 -7.89 -31.66
N GLY A 244 22.38 -8.70 -32.50
CA GLY A 244 22.70 -10.07 -32.16
C GLY A 244 23.41 -10.16 -30.79
N ARG A 245 22.85 -10.99 -29.91
CA ARG A 245 23.53 -11.58 -28.75
C ARG A 245 24.22 -10.59 -27.81
N TRP A 246 23.48 -9.74 -27.12
CA TRP A 246 23.98 -9.12 -25.89
C TRP A 246 22.95 -9.32 -24.78
N ASN A 247 23.31 -10.22 -23.85
CA ASN A 247 22.80 -10.39 -22.47
C ASN A 247 21.27 -10.39 -22.33
N VAL A 248 20.60 -11.54 -22.17
CA VAL A 248 20.36 -12.13 -20.83
C VAL A 248 20.81 -11.19 -19.71
N MET A 249 20.19 -10.01 -19.63
CA MET A 249 20.32 -9.14 -18.47
C MET A 249 19.61 -9.85 -17.33
N ASP A 250 20.28 -9.83 -16.20
CA ASP A 250 19.78 -10.24 -14.91
C ASP A 250 18.33 -9.79 -14.75
N PRO A 251 17.37 -10.66 -14.40
CA PRO A 251 15.99 -10.24 -14.13
C PRO A 251 15.89 -9.18 -13.01
N ASP A 252 16.98 -8.93 -12.28
CA ASP A 252 17.08 -8.00 -11.16
C ASP A 252 17.83 -6.68 -11.47
N ALA A 253 18.14 -6.37 -12.73
CA ALA A 253 18.88 -5.16 -13.15
C ALA A 253 18.02 -4.01 -13.71
#